data_AF-A0A9X7UG88-F1
#
_entry.id   AF-A0A9X7UG88-F1
#
_cell.length_a   1.000
_cell.length_b   1.000
_cell.length_c   1.000
_cell.angle_alpha   90.00
_cell.angle_beta   90.00
_cell.angle_gamma   90.00
#
_symmetry.space_group_name_H-M   'P 1'
#
loop_
_entity.id
_entity.type
_entity.pdbx_description
1 polymer ?
#
loop_
_entity_poly.entity_id
_entity_poly.type
_entity_poly.pdbx_seq_one_letter_code
_entity_poly.pdbx_strand_id
1 'polypeptide(L)'
;MLTVHHLGISQSDRIVWLCEELGIPYEMVRYERDPVTRLAPAEYKALHPSGTAPVITDDGLCLAESGAIIDYIVARHGDGRLSVASDDPRPYVRAVKLARPRSKQETGVTPDGPAPIPMLRRGRTMREYNELFIGLDTSKAKISVAVAEKERNGEVRFFGDISAEPTSVASMVAKLAKRGATLHFCYEAGPTGYDLYRQIMGLGHQCQVVAPSLIPKRPGDRVKTNRRDAVSLARLHRAGELTAVWVPDEAHEAVRDLVRARECAHDALKKARQQLQSFLLRHGRIYPGRSPWTRAHFRWLAAQSFTHPAHHIVLAEYIQAIEDAAIREDRLTKQVAEVVASWSMAPVVEAYQAMRGIAFIAAVTFVVEIGDVRRFETAPQLMAYLGLVPSESSTGERVKRGGITKAGNRRARRVLIEGAWTYRYPARVSQTIQARLDGLPRSVREIAWKAQIRLCARYRRLITTGKLKTVAVAAIAREMAAFLWAIGQEVSPTVRA
;
A
#
# COMPACT_ATOMS: atom_id res chain seq x y z
N MET A 1 -11.94 35.96 -10.75
CA MET A 1 -12.09 35.84 -9.28
C MET A 1 -11.59 34.46 -8.89
N LEU A 2 -10.70 34.41 -7.91
CA LEU A 2 -10.09 33.16 -7.46
C LEU A 2 -11.10 32.31 -6.68
N THR A 3 -11.29 31.06 -7.11
CA THR A 3 -12.12 30.05 -6.45
C THR A 3 -11.23 28.89 -6.00
N VAL A 4 -11.24 28.58 -4.71
CA VAL A 4 -10.48 27.45 -4.13
C VAL A 4 -11.43 26.28 -3.91
N HIS A 5 -11.22 25.20 -4.66
CA HIS A 5 -11.99 23.97 -4.52
C HIS A 5 -11.37 23.13 -3.40
N HIS A 6 -11.91 23.30 -2.19
CA HIS A 6 -11.40 22.69 -0.97
C HIS A 6 -12.01 21.29 -0.74
N LEU A 7 -11.17 20.26 -0.74
CA LEU A 7 -11.56 18.89 -0.38
C LEU A 7 -11.08 18.59 1.04
N GLY A 8 -12.01 18.24 1.94
CA GLY A 8 -11.72 18.08 3.37
C GLY A 8 -10.56 17.13 3.68
N ILE A 9 -9.68 17.55 4.61
CA ILE A 9 -8.43 16.86 4.99
C ILE A 9 -7.58 16.55 3.74
N SER A 10 -6.99 17.60 3.14
CA SER A 10 -6.18 17.44 1.93
C SER A 10 -5.19 18.59 1.73
N GLN A 11 -4.43 18.55 0.63
CA GLN A 11 -3.48 19.62 0.31
C GLN A 11 -4.14 20.97 -0.05
N SER A 12 -5.48 21.04 -0.25
CA SER A 12 -6.19 22.30 -0.46
C SER A 12 -6.13 23.26 0.73
N ASP A 13 -5.89 22.77 1.95
CA ASP A 13 -5.58 23.63 3.10
C ASP A 13 -4.41 24.58 2.81
N ARG A 14 -3.38 24.13 2.08
CA ARG A 14 -2.19 24.96 1.78
C ARG A 14 -2.53 26.18 0.93
N ILE A 15 -3.52 26.06 0.06
CA ILE A 15 -3.93 27.11 -0.88
C ILE A 15 -4.82 28.13 -0.19
N VAL A 16 -5.80 27.65 0.60
CA VAL A 16 -6.61 28.48 1.51
C VAL A 16 -5.69 29.36 2.36
N TRP A 17 -4.67 28.77 2.98
CA TRP A 17 -3.75 29.49 3.86
C TRP A 17 -2.87 30.51 3.13
N LEU A 18 -2.48 30.23 1.89
CA LEU A 18 -1.74 31.18 1.07
C LEU A 18 -2.57 32.42 0.77
N CYS A 19 -3.86 32.24 0.45
CA CYS A 19 -4.77 33.35 0.22
C CYS A 19 -4.96 34.20 1.49
N GLU A 20 -5.19 33.57 2.64
CA GLU A 20 -5.31 34.25 3.94
C GLU A 20 -4.04 35.04 4.30
N GLU A 21 -2.85 34.43 4.20
CA GLU A 21 -1.56 35.06 4.56
C GLU A 21 -1.20 36.22 3.61
N LEU A 22 -1.59 36.13 2.33
CA LEU A 22 -1.40 37.20 1.35
C LEU A 22 -2.51 38.27 1.39
N GLY A 23 -3.62 38.04 2.09
CA GLY A 23 -4.81 38.91 2.12
C GLY A 23 -5.59 38.92 0.80
N ILE A 24 -5.53 37.83 0.03
CA ILE A 24 -6.18 37.72 -1.28
C ILE A 24 -7.64 37.29 -1.10
N PRO A 25 -8.64 38.01 -1.67
CA PRO A 25 -10.02 37.56 -1.64
C PRO A 25 -10.23 36.34 -2.55
N TYR A 26 -10.92 35.33 -2.05
CA TYR A 26 -11.24 34.11 -2.79
C TYR A 26 -12.60 33.55 -2.38
N GLU A 27 -13.25 32.83 -3.30
CA GLU A 27 -14.43 32.01 -3.02
C GLU A 27 -13.99 30.60 -2.62
N MET A 28 -14.64 30.00 -1.60
CA MET A 28 -14.34 28.63 -1.15
C MET A 28 -15.50 27.69 -1.46
N VAL A 29 -15.32 26.81 -2.43
CA VAL A 29 -16.26 25.70 -2.67
C VAL A 29 -15.75 24.48 -1.91
N ARG A 30 -16.57 23.94 -0.99
CA ARG A 30 -16.20 22.81 -0.12
C ARG A 30 -16.78 21.51 -0.65
N TYR A 31 -15.97 20.47 -0.60
CA TYR A 31 -16.32 19.12 -1.04
C TYR A 31 -16.01 18.12 0.07
N GLU A 32 -16.95 17.22 0.33
CA GLU A 32 -16.78 16.14 1.30
C GLU A 32 -16.31 14.86 0.62
N ARG A 33 -15.42 14.13 1.29
CA ARG A 33 -14.97 12.81 0.83
C ARG A 33 -16.04 11.78 1.12
N ASP A 34 -16.17 10.81 0.23
CA ASP A 34 -17.03 9.65 0.46
C ASP A 34 -16.69 9.00 1.82
N PRO A 35 -17.69 8.73 2.69
CA PRO A 35 -17.44 8.36 4.09
C PRO A 35 -16.79 6.98 4.25
N VAL A 36 -16.94 6.09 3.26
CA VAL A 36 -16.47 4.70 3.32
C VAL A 36 -15.13 4.53 2.60
N THR A 37 -15.04 5.00 1.36
CA THR A 37 -13.86 4.88 0.48
C THR A 37 -12.84 6.01 0.67
N ARG A 38 -13.26 7.13 1.27
CA ARG A 38 -12.47 8.37 1.48
C ARG A 38 -11.95 9.00 0.18
N LEU A 39 -12.47 8.59 -0.98
CA LEU A 39 -12.16 9.18 -2.27
C LEU A 39 -12.80 10.56 -2.42
N ALA A 40 -12.27 11.37 -3.33
CA ALA A 40 -12.91 12.62 -3.75
C ALA A 40 -14.24 12.30 -4.47
N PRO A 41 -15.30 13.09 -4.26
CA PRO A 41 -16.59 12.88 -4.89
C PRO A 41 -16.50 13.14 -6.40
N ALA A 42 -17.45 12.60 -7.17
CA ALA A 42 -17.42 12.67 -8.63
C ALA A 42 -17.37 14.11 -9.17
N GLU A 43 -18.12 15.02 -8.53
CA GLU A 43 -18.11 16.47 -8.78
C GLU A 43 -16.72 17.10 -8.61
N TYR A 44 -15.94 16.71 -7.61
CA TYR A 44 -14.56 17.21 -7.42
C TYR A 44 -13.64 16.65 -8.50
N LYS A 45 -13.79 15.37 -8.81
CA LYS A 45 -13.00 14.69 -9.85
C LYS A 45 -13.25 15.25 -11.25
N ALA A 46 -14.44 15.82 -11.48
CA ALA A 46 -14.79 16.47 -12.74
C ALA A 46 -14.11 17.83 -12.95
N LEU A 47 -13.62 18.50 -11.90
CA LEU A 47 -13.00 19.83 -11.99
C LEU A 47 -11.70 19.83 -12.80
N HIS A 48 -10.88 18.78 -12.65
CA HIS A 48 -9.58 18.70 -13.30
C HIS A 48 -9.17 17.23 -13.53
N PRO A 49 -8.55 16.87 -14.68
CA PRO A 49 -8.18 15.48 -15.02
C PRO A 49 -7.25 14.76 -14.02
N SER A 50 -6.62 15.47 -13.08
CA SER A 50 -5.84 14.86 -12.00
C SER A 50 -6.72 14.15 -10.96
N GLY A 51 -7.98 14.56 -10.78
CA GLY A 51 -8.90 14.01 -9.78
C GLY A 51 -8.47 14.18 -8.32
N THR A 52 -7.42 14.97 -8.06
CA THR A 52 -6.75 15.12 -6.76
C THR A 52 -6.72 16.59 -6.32
N ALA A 53 -6.84 16.80 -5.00
CA ALA A 53 -6.69 18.12 -4.40
C ALA A 53 -5.20 18.47 -4.22
N PRO A 54 -4.80 19.75 -4.39
CA PRO A 54 -5.68 20.91 -4.56
C PRO A 54 -6.05 21.22 -6.02
N VAL A 55 -7.18 21.90 -6.18
CA VAL A 55 -7.63 22.51 -7.44
C VAL A 55 -8.09 23.95 -7.15
N ILE A 56 -7.76 24.89 -8.05
CA ILE A 56 -8.34 26.24 -8.09
C ILE A 56 -8.94 26.51 -9.47
N THR A 57 -9.90 27.44 -9.51
CA THR A 57 -10.34 28.09 -10.75
C THR A 57 -10.13 29.59 -10.61
N ASP A 58 -9.53 30.25 -11.60
CA ASP A 58 -9.35 31.70 -11.62
C ASP A 58 -9.50 32.22 -13.06
N ASP A 59 -10.44 33.13 -13.29
CA ASP A 59 -10.76 33.73 -14.60
C ASP A 59 -10.92 32.72 -15.76
N GLY A 60 -11.50 31.54 -15.47
CA GLY A 60 -11.72 30.46 -16.42
C GLY A 60 -10.54 29.47 -16.58
N LEU A 61 -9.39 29.74 -15.96
CA LEU A 61 -8.28 28.82 -15.87
C LEU A 61 -8.48 27.88 -14.65
N CYS A 62 -8.55 26.57 -14.89
CA CYS A 62 -8.53 25.56 -13.84
C CYS A 62 -7.10 25.01 -13.68
N LEU A 63 -6.55 25.06 -12.45
CA LEU A 63 -5.22 24.57 -12.12
C LEU A 63 -5.28 23.51 -11.02
N ALA A 64 -4.42 22.50 -11.14
CA ALA A 64 -4.10 21.54 -10.09
C ALA A 64 -2.58 21.54 -9.80
N GLU A 65 -2.14 20.69 -8.88
CA GLU A 65 -0.79 20.61 -8.29
C GLU A 65 -0.44 21.77 -7.34
N SER A 66 -0.12 21.43 -6.09
CA SER A 66 0.00 22.43 -5.01
C SER A 66 1.14 23.43 -5.23
N GLY A 67 2.27 23.02 -5.79
CA GLY A 67 3.37 23.93 -6.12
C GLY A 67 3.00 24.95 -7.20
N ALA A 68 2.47 24.47 -8.32
CA ALA A 68 2.08 25.33 -9.45
C ALA A 68 1.00 26.35 -9.06
N ILE A 69 0.04 25.95 -8.22
CA ILE A 69 -0.99 26.86 -7.69
C ILE A 69 -0.36 27.91 -6.75
N ILE A 70 0.58 27.53 -5.88
CA ILE A 70 1.27 28.47 -4.99
C ILE A 70 2.04 29.50 -5.81
N ASP A 71 2.84 29.07 -6.79
CA ASP A 71 3.63 29.95 -7.64
C ASP A 71 2.73 30.89 -8.47
N TYR A 72 1.62 30.37 -9.01
CA TYR A 72 0.61 31.15 -9.73
C TYR A 72 -0.04 32.24 -8.85
N ILE A 73 -0.50 31.88 -7.65
CA ILE A 73 -1.13 32.84 -6.72
C ILE A 73 -0.13 33.90 -6.27
N VAL A 74 1.10 33.50 -5.91
CA VAL A 74 2.18 34.44 -5.52
C VAL A 74 2.51 35.41 -6.66
N ALA A 75 2.58 34.93 -7.91
CA ALA A 75 2.92 35.76 -9.06
C ALA A 75 1.76 36.67 -9.52
N ARG A 76 0.51 36.18 -9.55
CA ARG A 76 -0.64 36.90 -10.11
C ARG A 76 -1.39 37.78 -9.11
N HIS A 77 -1.48 37.33 -7.85
CA HIS A 77 -2.30 37.96 -6.80
C HIS A 77 -1.48 38.36 -5.56
N GLY A 78 -0.25 37.85 -5.44
CA GLY A 78 0.64 38.09 -4.30
C GLY A 78 1.69 39.17 -4.49
N ASP A 79 1.86 39.73 -5.70
CA ASP A 79 2.96 40.65 -6.07
C ASP A 79 4.36 40.10 -5.72
N GLY A 80 4.55 38.78 -5.84
CA GLY A 80 5.80 38.11 -5.47
C GLY A 80 6.05 38.01 -3.96
N ARG A 81 5.15 38.50 -3.10
CA ARG A 81 5.25 38.30 -1.64
C ARG A 81 5.26 36.81 -1.32
N LEU A 82 6.06 36.42 -0.32
CA LEU A 82 6.34 35.02 0.05
C LEU A 82 7.15 34.19 -0.98
N SER A 83 7.58 34.77 -2.11
CA SER A 83 8.65 34.18 -2.92
C SER A 83 10.03 34.37 -2.28
N VAL A 84 11.03 33.60 -2.75
CA VAL A 84 12.43 33.73 -2.35
C VAL A 84 13.22 34.17 -3.58
N ALA A 85 13.95 35.29 -3.48
CA ALA A 85 14.78 35.79 -4.57
C ALA A 85 15.97 34.85 -4.84
N SER A 86 16.42 34.77 -6.09
CA SER A 86 17.48 33.83 -6.52
C SER A 86 18.85 34.11 -5.91
N ASP A 87 19.05 35.31 -5.38
CA ASP A 87 20.25 35.81 -4.70
C ASP A 87 20.12 35.84 -3.17
N ASP A 88 18.97 35.43 -2.59
CA ASP A 88 18.75 35.43 -1.14
C ASP A 88 19.63 34.36 -0.44
N PRO A 89 20.60 34.77 0.41
CA PRO A 89 21.53 33.83 1.05
C PRO A 89 20.88 33.02 2.19
N ARG A 90 19.60 33.23 2.49
CA ARG A 90 18.87 32.47 3.52
C ARG A 90 18.50 31.09 2.98
N PRO A 91 18.93 29.97 3.62
CA PRO A 91 18.50 28.65 3.20
C PRO A 91 16.97 28.55 3.22
N TYR A 92 16.38 28.00 2.16
CA TYR A 92 14.93 27.82 1.92
C TYR A 92 14.12 27.36 3.16
N VAL A 93 14.77 26.63 4.07
CA VAL A 93 14.25 26.10 5.34
C VAL A 93 14.01 27.18 6.43
N ARG A 94 14.41 28.45 6.22
CA ARG A 94 14.22 29.55 7.20
C ARG A 94 13.09 30.52 6.88
N ALA A 95 12.67 30.68 5.62
CA ALA A 95 11.54 31.55 5.26
C ALA A 95 10.21 31.07 5.90
N VAL A 96 9.97 29.75 5.85
CA VAL A 96 8.79 29.07 6.46
C VAL A 96 8.77 29.14 8.00
N LYS A 97 9.76 29.80 8.65
CA LYS A 97 9.91 29.85 10.12
C LYS A 97 9.67 31.23 10.75
N LEU A 98 9.33 32.25 9.97
CA LEU A 98 9.20 33.64 10.46
C LEU A 98 7.78 34.08 10.84
N ALA A 99 6.74 33.30 10.50
CA ALA A 99 5.38 33.45 11.07
C ALA A 99 5.30 32.89 12.51
N ARG A 100 6.06 33.51 13.44
CA ARG A 100 5.92 33.31 14.89
C ARG A 100 5.81 34.68 15.57
N PRO A 101 4.71 34.98 16.29
CA PRO A 101 4.67 36.19 17.10
C PRO A 101 5.74 36.09 18.19
N ARG A 102 6.69 37.04 18.18
CA ARG A 102 7.55 37.29 19.33
C ARG A 102 6.72 38.01 20.38
N SER A 103 6.42 37.34 21.49
CA SER A 103 5.94 38.00 22.71
C SER A 103 7.05 38.90 23.25
N LYS A 104 6.99 40.20 22.95
CA LYS A 104 7.77 41.21 23.68
C LYS A 104 6.94 41.67 24.89
N GLN A 105 7.39 41.30 26.09
CA GLN A 105 7.27 42.21 27.22
C GLN A 105 8.34 43.28 27.04
N GLU A 106 7.97 44.57 27.09
CA GLU A 106 8.67 45.60 27.86
C GLU A 106 7.92 46.95 27.80
N THR A 107 7.73 47.48 29.00
CA THR A 107 7.26 48.80 29.46
C THR A 107 7.58 50.04 28.60
N GLY A 108 6.63 50.98 28.51
CA GLY A 108 6.86 52.37 28.04
C GLY A 108 5.56 53.18 27.83
N VAL A 109 5.50 54.43 28.29
CA VAL A 109 4.31 55.32 28.43
C VAL A 109 4.76 56.75 28.02
N THR A 110 4.02 57.71 27.43
CA THR A 110 2.59 58.16 27.38
C THR A 110 2.31 58.84 25.98
N PRO A 111 1.21 59.57 25.70
CA PRO A 111 -0.25 59.27 25.66
C PRO A 111 -0.89 59.59 24.26
N ASP A 112 -2.19 59.91 24.23
CA ASP A 112 -2.98 60.54 23.15
C ASP A 112 -3.48 59.68 21.96
N GLY A 113 -4.73 59.21 22.10
CA GLY A 113 -5.57 58.59 21.07
C GLY A 113 -6.95 58.23 21.65
N PRO A 114 -8.07 58.35 20.91
CA PRO A 114 -9.42 58.33 21.50
C PRO A 114 -9.88 56.95 22.02
N ALA A 115 -10.91 57.00 22.87
CA ALA A 115 -11.35 55.91 23.74
C ALA A 115 -11.67 54.56 23.05
N PRO A 116 -11.43 53.42 23.71
CA PRO A 116 -11.67 52.09 23.15
C PRO A 116 -13.16 51.77 22.99
N ILE A 117 -13.53 51.28 21.81
CA ILE A 117 -14.85 50.72 21.51
C ILE A 117 -15.08 49.47 22.40
N PRO A 118 -16.28 49.26 22.98
CA PRO A 118 -16.50 48.16 23.92
C PRO A 118 -16.27 46.79 23.30
N MET A 119 -15.50 45.93 23.98
CA MET A 119 -15.35 44.52 23.60
C MET A 119 -16.71 43.83 23.55
N LEU A 120 -17.18 43.47 22.35
CA LEU A 120 -18.29 42.54 22.23
C LEU A 120 -17.89 41.20 22.89
N ARG A 121 -18.77 40.72 23.76
CA ARG A 121 -18.62 39.48 24.53
C ARG A 121 -18.18 38.32 23.62
N ARG A 122 -17.03 37.71 23.89
CA ARG A 122 -16.65 36.37 23.39
C ARG A 122 -17.57 35.30 24.00
N GLY A 123 -18.82 35.27 23.56
CA GLY A 123 -19.89 34.52 24.21
C GLY A 123 -20.96 34.06 23.23
N ARG A 124 -20.57 33.33 22.17
CA ARG A 124 -21.34 32.33 21.39
C ARG A 124 -20.62 32.02 20.07
N THR A 125 -19.72 31.03 20.08
CA THR A 125 -19.31 30.16 18.93
C THR A 125 -18.17 29.22 19.35
N MET A 126 -18.34 28.45 20.43
CA MET A 126 -17.45 27.32 20.73
C MET A 126 -18.24 26.01 20.68
N ARG A 127 -18.61 25.65 19.45
CA ARG A 127 -18.91 24.27 19.02
C ARG A 127 -18.03 23.93 17.82
N GLU A 128 -16.75 24.30 17.90
CA GLU A 128 -15.76 23.80 16.95
C GLU A 128 -15.41 22.37 17.33
N TYR A 129 -15.45 21.48 16.33
CA TYR A 129 -15.25 20.05 16.51
C TYR A 129 -13.82 19.77 16.95
N ASN A 130 -13.67 19.32 18.20
CA ASN A 130 -12.37 19.00 18.79
C ASN A 130 -11.85 17.68 18.22
N GLU A 131 -11.21 17.73 17.05
CA GLU A 131 -10.59 16.56 16.42
C GLU A 131 -9.21 16.27 17.02
N LEU A 132 -8.98 15.00 17.36
CA LEU A 132 -7.71 14.49 17.84
C LEU A 132 -7.17 13.44 16.86
N PHE A 133 -5.91 13.58 16.50
CA PHE A 133 -5.16 12.62 15.68
C PHE A 133 -4.22 11.82 16.59
N ILE A 134 -4.41 10.50 16.63
CA ILE A 134 -3.72 9.61 17.56
C ILE A 134 -2.76 8.70 16.80
N GLY A 135 -1.48 8.76 17.15
CA GLY A 135 -0.45 7.85 16.67
C GLY A 135 -0.21 6.74 17.67
N LEU A 136 -0.33 5.48 17.23
CA LEU A 136 -0.07 4.30 18.02
C LEU A 136 1.15 3.56 17.43
N ASP A 137 2.21 3.40 18.23
CA ASP A 137 3.28 2.45 17.93
C ASP A 137 3.02 1.14 18.69
N THR A 138 2.79 0.05 17.94
CA THR A 138 2.24 -1.21 18.48
C THR A 138 3.31 -2.29 18.64
N SER A 139 3.38 -2.88 19.83
CA SER A 139 4.21 -4.06 20.11
C SER A 139 3.38 -5.18 20.76
N LYS A 140 3.96 -6.38 20.90
CA LYS A 140 3.26 -7.59 21.39
C LYS A 140 2.46 -7.38 22.69
N ALA A 141 2.98 -6.60 23.63
CA ALA A 141 2.38 -6.44 24.97
C ALA A 141 2.01 -4.99 25.30
N LYS A 142 2.42 -4.02 24.48
CA LYS A 142 2.45 -2.60 24.84
C LYS A 142 2.21 -1.72 23.62
N ILE A 143 1.39 -0.69 23.78
CA ILE A 143 1.11 0.32 22.75
C ILE A 143 1.57 1.67 23.28
N SER A 144 2.47 2.33 22.55
CA SER A 144 2.91 3.70 22.84
C SER A 144 1.99 4.68 22.11
N VAL A 145 1.41 5.63 22.85
CA VAL A 145 0.31 6.48 22.40
C VAL A 145 0.75 7.95 22.36
N ALA A 146 0.50 8.62 21.24
CA ALA A 146 0.67 10.07 21.12
C ALA A 146 -0.58 10.71 20.51
N VAL A 147 -0.86 11.95 20.91
CA VAL A 147 -2.05 12.71 20.49
C VAL A 147 -1.60 14.05 19.92
N ALA A 148 -2.18 14.42 18.78
CA ALA A 148 -2.05 15.72 18.13
C ALA A 148 -3.43 16.37 18.02
N GLU A 149 -3.57 17.59 18.53
CA GLU A 149 -4.77 18.41 18.37
C GLU A 149 -4.88 18.93 16.92
N LYS A 150 -6.10 19.14 16.41
CA LYS A 150 -6.40 19.51 15.01
C LYS A 150 -5.57 20.68 14.47
N GLU A 151 -5.42 21.73 15.27
CA GLU A 151 -4.65 22.92 14.89
C GLU A 151 -3.22 22.53 14.48
N ARG A 152 -2.69 23.10 13.38
CA ARG A 152 -1.34 22.76 12.89
C ARG A 152 -0.24 23.10 13.90
N ASN A 153 -0.47 24.10 14.75
CA ASN A 153 0.37 24.47 15.89
C ASN A 153 -0.05 23.81 17.22
N GLY A 154 -1.20 23.12 17.25
CA GLY A 154 -1.71 22.38 18.41
C GLY A 154 -0.71 21.34 18.88
N GLU A 155 -0.70 21.08 20.19
CA GLU A 155 0.34 20.30 20.84
C GLU A 155 0.35 18.86 20.30
N VAL A 156 1.54 18.35 19.95
CA VAL A 156 1.74 16.91 19.71
C VAL A 156 2.43 16.35 20.93
N ARG A 157 1.64 15.77 21.85
CA ARG A 157 2.13 15.22 23.12
C ARG A 157 2.13 13.70 23.12
N PHE A 158 3.09 13.15 23.85
CA PHE A 158 3.06 11.74 24.21
C PHE A 158 2.03 11.55 25.32
N PHE A 159 1.00 10.73 25.07
CA PHE A 159 -0.07 10.48 26.03
C PHE A 159 0.34 9.48 27.11
N GLY A 160 1.22 8.55 26.74
CA GLY A 160 1.73 7.51 27.62
C GLY A 160 1.81 6.16 26.91
N ASP A 161 2.02 5.13 27.72
CA ASP A 161 2.01 3.75 27.27
C ASP A 161 0.83 3.00 27.90
N ILE A 162 0.23 2.08 27.15
CA ILE A 162 -0.83 1.17 27.63
C ILE A 162 -0.46 -0.29 27.36
N SER A 163 -1.11 -1.22 28.06
CA SER A 163 -1.13 -2.63 27.67
C SER A 163 -1.83 -2.79 26.32
N ALA A 164 -1.41 -3.78 25.53
CA ALA A 164 -2.08 -4.13 24.27
C ALA A 164 -3.41 -4.88 24.44
N GLU A 165 -3.85 -5.13 25.67
CA GLU A 165 -5.14 -5.77 25.98
C GLU A 165 -6.34 -4.93 25.53
N PRO A 166 -7.42 -5.56 25.02
CA PRO A 166 -8.62 -4.84 24.58
C PRO A 166 -9.23 -3.93 25.65
N THR A 167 -9.24 -4.34 26.92
CA THR A 167 -9.73 -3.55 28.06
C THR A 167 -8.94 -2.24 28.24
N SER A 168 -7.63 -2.29 28.04
CA SER A 168 -6.74 -1.11 28.11
C SER A 168 -6.95 -0.17 26.92
N VAL A 169 -7.12 -0.72 25.72
CA VAL A 169 -7.45 0.07 24.51
C VAL A 169 -8.81 0.77 24.67
N ALA A 170 -9.85 0.06 25.11
CA ALA A 170 -11.17 0.63 25.36
C ALA A 170 -11.12 1.75 26.43
N SER A 171 -10.37 1.54 27.51
CA SER A 171 -10.16 2.55 28.55
C SER A 171 -9.43 3.80 28.05
N MET A 172 -8.42 3.63 27.18
CA MET A 172 -7.74 4.74 26.50
C MET A 172 -8.70 5.52 25.61
N VAL A 173 -9.45 4.82 24.74
CA VAL A 173 -10.43 5.41 23.83
C VAL A 173 -11.48 6.21 24.62
N ALA A 174 -12.10 5.61 25.64
CA ALA A 174 -13.08 6.29 26.49
C ALA A 174 -12.50 7.50 27.23
N LYS A 175 -11.22 7.48 27.61
CA LYS A 175 -10.52 8.62 28.24
C LYS A 175 -10.26 9.76 27.25
N LEU A 176 -9.97 9.45 25.98
CA LEU A 176 -9.72 10.43 24.91
C LEU A 176 -11.03 11.01 24.33
N ALA A 177 -12.11 10.24 24.28
CA ALA A 177 -13.42 10.68 23.80
C ALA A 177 -14.12 11.67 24.77
N LYS A 178 -13.63 11.81 26.01
CA LYS A 178 -14.15 12.79 26.97
C LYS A 178 -14.11 14.20 26.36
N ARG A 179 -15.17 14.98 26.63
CA ARG A 179 -15.45 16.31 26.02
C ARG A 179 -15.91 16.28 24.56
N GLY A 180 -16.34 15.12 24.04
CA GLY A 180 -16.96 15.04 22.70
C GLY A 180 -15.95 15.17 21.56
N ALA A 181 -14.71 14.74 21.77
CA ALA A 181 -13.67 14.80 20.77
C ALA A 181 -13.89 13.76 19.66
N THR A 182 -13.69 14.15 18.41
CA THR A 182 -13.68 13.21 17.27
C THR A 182 -12.28 12.61 17.15
N LEU A 183 -12.18 11.29 17.19
CA LEU A 183 -10.89 10.58 17.27
C LEU A 183 -10.52 9.92 15.94
N HIS A 184 -9.33 10.23 15.44
CA HIS A 184 -8.73 9.64 14.25
C HIS A 184 -7.44 8.93 14.64
N PHE A 185 -7.44 7.60 14.66
CA PHE A 185 -6.30 6.77 15.04
C PHE A 185 -5.49 6.32 13.83
N CYS A 186 -4.18 6.18 13.98
CA CYS A 186 -3.33 5.46 13.02
C CYS A 186 -2.27 4.58 13.70
N TYR A 187 -1.91 3.47 13.06
CA TYR A 187 -0.77 2.63 13.46
C TYR A 187 -0.05 1.99 12.27
N GLU A 188 1.24 1.70 12.42
CA GLU A 188 2.07 1.10 11.37
C GLU A 188 1.69 -0.37 11.14
N ALA A 189 1.51 -0.78 9.87
CA ALA A 189 1.17 -2.17 9.54
C ALA A 189 2.29 -3.13 10.00
N GLY A 190 1.98 -3.98 10.98
CA GLY A 190 2.97 -4.79 11.70
C GLY A 190 2.52 -6.25 11.93
N PRO A 191 3.28 -7.00 12.74
CA PRO A 191 2.98 -8.41 13.07
C PRO A 191 1.79 -8.57 14.02
N THR A 192 1.22 -7.47 14.51
CA THR A 192 0.08 -7.38 15.43
C THR A 192 -1.29 -7.46 14.74
N GLY A 193 -1.34 -7.59 13.41
CA GLY A 193 -2.58 -7.82 12.65
C GLY A 193 -3.52 -6.62 12.60
N TYR A 194 -4.81 -6.92 12.41
CA TYR A 194 -5.88 -5.91 12.25
C TYR A 194 -6.85 -5.84 13.44
N ASP A 195 -6.63 -6.58 14.51
CA ASP A 195 -7.59 -6.65 15.63
C ASP A 195 -7.69 -5.32 16.38
N LEU A 196 -6.58 -4.57 16.51
CA LEU A 196 -6.60 -3.20 17.03
C LEU A 196 -7.41 -2.25 16.15
N TYR A 197 -7.29 -2.38 14.81
CA TYR A 197 -8.12 -1.63 13.87
C TYR A 197 -9.61 -1.98 14.06
N ARG A 198 -9.95 -3.28 14.08
CA ARG A 198 -11.32 -3.78 14.29
C ARG A 198 -11.91 -3.27 15.60
N GLN A 199 -11.14 -3.33 16.68
CA GLN A 199 -11.57 -2.86 17.99
C GLN A 199 -11.87 -1.36 17.99
N ILE A 200 -10.97 -0.52 17.43
CA ILE A 200 -11.17 0.93 17.40
C ILE A 200 -12.37 1.30 16.51
N MET A 201 -12.53 0.63 15.37
CA MET A 201 -13.69 0.81 14.48
C MET A 201 -14.99 0.37 15.16
N GLY A 202 -14.99 -0.76 15.88
CA GLY A 202 -16.14 -1.27 16.66
C GLY A 202 -16.51 -0.40 17.86
N LEU A 203 -15.55 0.38 18.39
CA LEU A 203 -15.80 1.45 19.37
C LEU A 203 -16.32 2.75 18.73
N GLY A 204 -16.57 2.78 17.41
CA GLY A 204 -17.15 3.92 16.70
C GLY A 204 -16.16 5.01 16.28
N HIS A 205 -14.85 4.72 16.27
CA HIS A 205 -13.81 5.70 15.94
C HIS A 205 -13.05 5.33 14.66
N GLN A 206 -12.57 6.34 13.93
CA GLN A 206 -11.82 6.10 12.69
C GLN A 206 -10.42 5.57 13.00
N CYS A 207 -9.99 4.53 12.28
CA CYS A 207 -8.63 3.99 12.36
C CYS A 207 -8.00 3.89 10.96
N GLN A 208 -6.69 4.11 10.85
CA GLN A 208 -5.90 3.91 9.64
C GLN A 208 -4.68 3.04 9.93
N VAL A 209 -4.59 1.89 9.27
CA VAL A 209 -3.35 1.10 9.25
C VAL A 209 -2.46 1.66 8.15
N VAL A 210 -1.20 2.01 8.43
CA VAL A 210 -0.35 2.77 7.51
C VAL A 210 0.86 1.98 7.01
N ALA A 211 1.28 2.23 5.76
CA ALA A 211 2.30 1.43 5.08
C ALA A 211 3.74 1.78 5.55
N PRO A 212 4.47 0.85 6.23
CA PRO A 212 5.82 1.09 6.79
C PRO A 212 6.82 1.79 5.87
N SER A 213 6.85 1.35 4.60
CA SER A 213 7.78 1.80 3.58
C SER A 213 7.45 3.16 2.96
N LEU A 214 6.26 3.71 3.24
CA LEU A 214 5.79 4.98 2.68
C LEU A 214 5.68 6.08 3.74
N ILE A 215 5.95 5.79 5.02
CA ILE A 215 6.02 6.80 6.09
C ILE A 215 7.22 7.72 5.79
N PRO A 216 7.02 9.05 5.65
CA PRO A 216 8.11 9.99 5.44
C PRO A 216 9.15 9.95 6.59
N LYS A 217 10.42 9.73 6.24
CA LYS A 217 11.55 9.70 7.19
C LYS A 217 12.62 10.67 6.74
N ARG A 218 13.15 11.47 7.67
CA ARG A 218 14.20 12.46 7.38
C ARG A 218 15.55 11.74 7.19
N PRO A 219 16.31 12.02 6.12
CA PRO A 219 17.67 11.51 5.98
C PRO A 219 18.51 11.88 7.20
N GLY A 220 19.25 10.90 7.74
CA GLY A 220 20.09 11.07 8.92
C GLY A 220 19.39 10.84 10.27
N ASP A 221 18.05 10.76 10.33
CA ASP A 221 17.36 10.40 11.58
C ASP A 221 17.52 8.90 11.86
N ARG A 222 18.42 8.57 12.78
CA ARG A 222 18.81 7.20 13.14
C ARG A 222 18.29 6.76 14.51
N VAL A 223 17.61 7.64 15.25
CA VAL A 223 17.21 7.38 16.65
C VAL A 223 15.73 6.94 16.69
N LYS A 224 15.50 5.65 16.53
CA LYS A 224 14.17 5.00 16.64
C LYS A 224 13.84 4.72 18.11
N THR A 225 12.71 5.23 18.59
CA THR A 225 12.12 4.84 19.89
C THR A 225 10.59 4.91 19.79
N ASN A 226 9.89 4.01 20.49
CA ASN A 226 8.43 3.88 20.40
C ASN A 226 7.69 5.21 20.64
N ARG A 227 8.14 5.99 21.64
CA ARG A 227 7.64 7.35 21.90
C ARG A 227 7.81 8.30 20.72
N ARG A 228 8.97 8.27 20.04
CA ARG A 228 9.23 9.11 18.86
C ARG A 228 8.38 8.65 17.67
N ASP A 229 8.26 7.35 17.47
CA ASP A 229 7.48 6.77 16.37
C ASP A 229 5.99 7.09 16.52
N ALA A 230 5.41 6.89 17.71
CA ALA A 230 4.02 7.27 18.01
C ALA A 230 3.77 8.78 17.79
N VAL A 231 4.66 9.65 18.30
CA VAL A 231 4.58 11.12 18.11
C VAL A 231 4.71 11.51 16.63
N SER A 232 5.56 10.81 15.88
CA SER A 232 5.72 11.02 14.43
C SER A 232 4.46 10.61 13.67
N LEU A 233 3.89 9.44 13.99
CA LEU A 233 2.63 8.95 13.42
C LEU A 233 1.48 9.95 13.67
N ALA A 234 1.27 10.40 14.91
CA ALA A 234 0.22 11.38 15.25
C ALA A 234 0.37 12.68 14.41
N ARG A 235 1.61 13.18 14.29
CA ARG A 235 1.91 14.38 13.51
C ARG A 235 1.66 14.20 12.01
N LEU A 236 2.12 13.09 11.43
CA LEU A 236 1.96 12.79 10.00
C LEU A 236 0.50 12.47 9.64
N HIS A 237 -0.25 11.86 10.57
CA HIS A 237 -1.68 11.60 10.41
C HIS A 237 -2.48 12.90 10.34
N ARG A 238 -2.24 13.83 11.28
CA ARG A 238 -2.79 15.20 11.25
C ARG A 238 -2.44 15.94 9.96
N ALA A 239 -1.24 15.74 9.43
CA ALA A 239 -0.79 16.38 8.19
C ALA A 239 -1.36 15.75 6.91
N GLY A 240 -2.06 14.61 7.00
CA GLY A 240 -2.52 13.86 5.82
C GLY A 240 -1.40 13.21 5.00
N GLU A 241 -0.20 13.04 5.59
CA GLU A 241 1.00 12.55 4.90
C GLU A 241 1.19 11.02 4.99
N LEU A 242 0.26 10.30 5.64
CA LEU A 242 0.31 8.85 5.78
C LEU A 242 -0.46 8.15 4.66
N THR A 243 0.14 7.12 4.06
CA THR A 243 -0.54 6.22 3.12
C THR A 243 -1.18 5.05 3.87
N ALA A 244 -2.51 5.02 3.90
CA ALA A 244 -3.26 3.89 4.47
C ALA A 244 -3.10 2.62 3.61
N VAL A 245 -3.03 1.46 4.26
CA VAL A 245 -3.18 0.15 3.61
C VAL A 245 -4.64 -0.26 3.59
N TRP A 246 -5.00 -1.06 2.60
CA TRP A 246 -6.30 -1.74 2.59
C TRP A 246 -6.32 -2.82 3.68
N VAL A 247 -7.33 -2.78 4.54
CA VAL A 247 -7.59 -3.78 5.59
C VAL A 247 -8.61 -4.80 5.03
N PRO A 248 -8.30 -6.11 5.06
CA PRO A 248 -9.26 -7.15 4.67
C PRO A 248 -10.38 -7.30 5.70
N ASP A 249 -11.53 -7.82 5.27
CA ASP A 249 -12.45 -8.45 6.21
C ASP A 249 -11.88 -9.76 6.78
N GLU A 250 -12.51 -10.27 7.84
CA GLU A 250 -12.04 -11.45 8.57
C GLU A 250 -12.03 -12.72 7.72
N ALA A 251 -12.99 -12.89 6.82
CA ALA A 251 -13.02 -14.04 5.91
C ALA A 251 -11.88 -13.97 4.89
N HIS A 252 -11.62 -12.80 4.32
CA HIS A 252 -10.48 -12.58 3.41
C HIS A 252 -9.14 -12.79 4.12
N GLU A 253 -9.01 -12.39 5.38
CA GLU A 253 -7.84 -12.69 6.20
C GLU A 253 -7.68 -14.19 6.48
N ALA A 254 -8.74 -14.89 6.87
CA ALA A 254 -8.70 -16.33 7.11
C ALA A 254 -8.27 -17.13 5.86
N VAL A 255 -8.81 -16.79 4.67
CA VAL A 255 -8.38 -17.43 3.41
C VAL A 255 -6.92 -17.08 3.08
N ARG A 256 -6.49 -15.84 3.35
CA ARG A 256 -5.08 -15.43 3.18
C ARG A 256 -4.15 -16.26 4.04
N ASP A 257 -4.49 -16.50 5.30
CA ASP A 257 -3.63 -17.24 6.21
C ASP A 257 -3.58 -18.73 5.90
N LEU A 258 -4.69 -19.33 5.43
CA LEU A 258 -4.69 -20.69 4.87
C LEU A 258 -3.74 -20.81 3.66
N VAL A 259 -3.77 -19.84 2.75
CA VAL A 259 -2.89 -19.80 1.57
C VAL A 259 -1.43 -19.59 1.96
N ARG A 260 -1.16 -18.77 2.98
CA ARG A 260 0.20 -18.58 3.54
C ARG A 260 0.69 -19.83 4.26
N ALA A 261 -0.16 -20.56 4.98
CA ALA A 261 0.18 -21.86 5.56
C ALA A 261 0.54 -22.89 4.49
N ARG A 262 -0.16 -22.87 3.34
CA ARG A 262 0.15 -23.68 2.15
C ARG A 262 1.46 -23.27 1.48
N GLU A 263 1.84 -21.99 1.51
CA GLU A 263 3.17 -21.53 1.08
C GLU A 263 4.27 -22.03 2.03
N CYS A 264 4.06 -21.94 3.35
CA CYS A 264 5.00 -22.47 4.35
C CYS A 264 5.24 -23.99 4.18
N ALA A 265 4.19 -24.76 3.85
CA ALA A 265 4.34 -26.19 3.55
C ALA A 265 5.16 -26.46 2.27
N HIS A 266 4.97 -25.63 1.23
CA HIS A 266 5.79 -25.70 0.01
C HIS A 266 7.27 -25.40 0.28
N ASP A 267 7.56 -24.36 1.07
CA ASP A 267 8.93 -24.02 1.44
C ASP A 267 9.58 -25.11 2.33
N ALA A 268 8.79 -25.78 3.20
CA ALA A 268 9.25 -26.94 3.95
C ALA A 268 9.61 -28.12 3.03
N LEU A 269 8.75 -28.49 2.08
CA LEU A 269 9.03 -29.54 1.08
C LEU A 269 10.28 -29.21 0.26
N LYS A 270 10.40 -27.95 -0.19
CA LYS A 270 11.57 -27.46 -0.91
C LYS A 270 12.86 -27.58 -0.08
N LYS A 271 12.81 -27.26 1.22
CA LYS A 271 13.95 -27.39 2.14
C LYS A 271 14.35 -28.86 2.34
N ALA A 272 13.38 -29.75 2.58
CA ALA A 272 13.64 -31.19 2.71
C ALA A 272 14.31 -31.77 1.44
N ARG A 273 13.79 -31.40 0.27
CA ARG A 273 14.39 -31.72 -1.04
C ARG A 273 15.83 -31.24 -1.19
N GLN A 274 16.13 -30.02 -0.73
CA GLN A 274 17.49 -29.46 -0.75
C GLN A 274 18.43 -30.15 0.23
N GLN A 275 17.95 -30.60 1.39
CA GLN A 275 18.74 -31.36 2.37
C GLN A 275 19.15 -32.72 1.79
N LEU A 276 18.20 -33.47 1.20
CA LEU A 276 18.51 -34.73 0.51
C LEU A 276 19.51 -34.53 -0.64
N GLN A 277 19.30 -33.52 -1.49
CA GLN A 277 20.23 -33.23 -2.59
C GLN A 277 21.64 -32.87 -2.09
N SER A 278 21.76 -32.11 -1.00
CA SER A 278 23.05 -31.75 -0.40
C SER A 278 23.76 -32.98 0.18
N PHE A 279 23.02 -33.88 0.82
CA PHE A 279 23.53 -35.15 1.34
C PHE A 279 24.03 -36.08 0.23
N LEU A 280 23.30 -36.20 -0.87
CA LEU A 280 23.72 -37.00 -2.02
C LEU A 280 24.95 -36.40 -2.71
N LEU A 281 24.97 -35.07 -2.90
CA LEU A 281 26.08 -34.36 -3.54
C LEU A 281 27.41 -34.53 -2.78
N ARG A 282 27.41 -34.38 -1.45
CA ARG A 282 28.63 -34.56 -0.63
C ARG A 282 29.17 -35.99 -0.63
N HIS A 283 28.37 -36.97 -1.03
CA HIS A 283 28.73 -38.38 -1.20
C HIS A 283 28.92 -38.77 -2.67
N GLY A 284 29.07 -37.79 -3.58
CA GLY A 284 29.29 -38.01 -5.02
C GLY A 284 28.10 -38.64 -5.76
N ARG A 285 26.91 -38.73 -5.15
CA ARG A 285 25.71 -39.34 -5.74
C ARG A 285 24.96 -38.31 -6.57
N ILE A 286 25.26 -38.24 -7.87
CA ILE A 286 24.59 -37.35 -8.83
C ILE A 286 23.56 -38.15 -9.63
N TYR A 287 22.32 -37.66 -9.70
CA TYR A 287 21.26 -38.30 -10.48
C TYR A 287 21.52 -38.12 -12.00
N PRO A 288 21.64 -39.20 -12.80
CA PRO A 288 21.94 -39.11 -14.23
C PRO A 288 20.72 -38.83 -15.11
N GLY A 289 19.50 -38.85 -14.56
CA GLY A 289 18.27 -38.62 -15.32
C GLY A 289 17.96 -37.13 -15.55
N ARG A 290 17.08 -36.86 -16.52
CA ARG A 290 16.76 -35.48 -16.98
C ARG A 290 16.25 -34.53 -15.89
N SER A 291 15.51 -35.03 -14.89
CA SER A 291 14.90 -34.17 -13.86
C SER A 291 14.61 -34.93 -12.56
N PRO A 292 14.98 -34.38 -11.38
CA PRO A 292 14.70 -34.99 -10.09
C PRO A 292 13.20 -34.94 -9.75
N TRP A 293 12.82 -35.60 -8.65
CA TRP A 293 11.44 -35.66 -8.13
C TRP A 293 10.42 -36.34 -9.04
N THR A 294 10.90 -37.13 -10.00
CA THR A 294 10.10 -38.01 -10.87
C THR A 294 10.09 -39.44 -10.32
N ARG A 295 9.17 -40.30 -10.80
CA ARG A 295 9.17 -41.76 -10.48
C ARG A 295 10.53 -42.41 -10.77
N ALA A 296 11.25 -41.95 -11.80
CA ALA A 296 12.60 -42.44 -12.11
C ALA A 296 13.67 -41.96 -11.10
N HIS A 297 13.52 -40.75 -10.54
CA HIS A 297 14.37 -40.27 -9.45
C HIS A 297 14.14 -41.08 -8.17
N PHE A 298 12.89 -41.35 -7.79
CA PHE A 298 12.58 -42.17 -6.61
C PHE A 298 13.12 -43.60 -6.72
N ARG A 299 13.04 -44.24 -7.90
CA ARG A 299 13.70 -45.54 -8.13
C ARG A 299 15.22 -45.46 -8.00
N TRP A 300 15.85 -44.38 -8.47
CA TRP A 300 17.29 -44.18 -8.31
C TRP A 300 17.67 -43.94 -6.83
N LEU A 301 16.87 -43.20 -6.08
CA LEU A 301 17.05 -43.00 -4.63
C LEU A 301 16.98 -44.34 -3.87
N ALA A 302 15.99 -45.18 -4.17
CA ALA A 302 15.84 -46.50 -3.56
C ALA A 302 17.00 -47.47 -3.89
N ALA A 303 17.74 -47.23 -4.97
CA ALA A 303 18.92 -48.01 -5.36
C ALA A 303 20.25 -47.49 -4.76
N GLN A 304 20.23 -46.43 -3.93
CA GLN A 304 21.46 -45.92 -3.33
C GLN A 304 21.92 -46.76 -2.13
N SER A 305 23.16 -47.25 -2.19
CA SER A 305 23.85 -47.86 -1.06
C SER A 305 25.04 -47.03 -0.59
N PHE A 306 25.43 -47.23 0.67
CA PHE A 306 26.57 -46.59 1.32
C PHE A 306 27.36 -47.59 2.15
N THR A 307 28.67 -47.38 2.29
CA THR A 307 29.54 -48.28 3.08
C THR A 307 29.17 -48.31 4.57
N HIS A 308 28.75 -47.17 5.13
CA HIS A 308 28.43 -47.06 6.56
C HIS A 308 26.91 -47.09 6.81
N PRO A 309 26.38 -47.97 7.69
CA PRO A 309 24.94 -48.12 7.92
C PRO A 309 24.19 -46.83 8.25
N ALA A 310 24.79 -45.93 9.03
CA ALA A 310 24.16 -44.64 9.40
C ALA A 310 23.78 -43.77 8.19
N HIS A 311 24.44 -43.91 7.04
CA HIS A 311 24.07 -43.16 5.84
C HIS A 311 22.77 -43.65 5.19
N HIS A 312 22.41 -44.93 5.36
CA HIS A 312 21.10 -45.44 4.93
C HIS A 312 19.98 -44.88 5.80
N ILE A 313 20.20 -44.75 7.12
CA ILE A 313 19.25 -44.11 8.05
C ILE A 313 19.03 -42.65 7.62
N VAL A 314 20.11 -41.88 7.40
CA VAL A 314 20.01 -40.48 6.94
C VAL A 314 19.29 -40.36 5.59
N LEU A 315 19.51 -41.29 4.65
CA LEU A 315 18.76 -41.33 3.39
C LEU A 315 17.26 -41.57 3.62
N ALA A 316 16.90 -42.55 4.45
CA ALA A 316 15.51 -42.88 4.75
C ALA A 316 14.77 -41.71 5.42
N GLU A 317 15.37 -41.10 6.45
CA GLU A 317 14.81 -39.94 7.14
C GLU A 317 14.58 -38.74 6.20
N TYR A 318 15.52 -38.48 5.28
CA TYR A 318 15.35 -37.42 4.29
C TYR A 318 14.29 -37.74 3.22
N ILE A 319 14.06 -39.01 2.89
CA ILE A 319 12.95 -39.41 2.00
C ILE A 319 11.62 -39.23 2.73
N GLN A 320 11.50 -39.74 3.98
CA GLN A 320 10.30 -39.59 4.80
C GLN A 320 9.91 -38.12 5.00
N ALA A 321 10.87 -37.25 5.35
CA ALA A 321 10.64 -35.82 5.51
C ALA A 321 10.15 -35.12 4.22
N ILE A 322 10.48 -35.65 3.04
CA ILE A 322 9.96 -35.17 1.74
C ILE A 322 8.54 -35.67 1.50
N GLU A 323 8.24 -36.93 1.85
CA GLU A 323 6.91 -37.51 1.72
C GLU A 323 5.89 -36.83 2.65
N ASP A 324 6.22 -36.68 3.93
CA ASP A 324 5.38 -35.99 4.92
C ASP A 324 5.09 -34.53 4.52
N ALA A 325 6.12 -33.82 4.06
CA ALA A 325 5.98 -32.44 3.59
C ALA A 325 5.13 -32.35 2.31
N ALA A 326 5.23 -33.32 1.40
CA ALA A 326 4.42 -33.38 0.19
C ALA A 326 2.94 -33.70 0.50
N ILE A 327 2.68 -34.65 1.40
CA ILE A 327 1.33 -34.97 1.90
C ILE A 327 0.71 -33.73 2.56
N ARG A 328 1.48 -32.98 3.35
CA ARG A 328 1.02 -31.73 3.97
C ARG A 328 0.73 -30.64 2.94
N GLU A 329 1.57 -30.46 1.92
CA GLU A 329 1.34 -29.50 0.84
C GLU A 329 0.08 -29.85 0.02
N ASP A 330 -0.13 -31.12 -0.30
CA ASP A 330 -1.32 -31.61 -1.01
C ASP A 330 -2.60 -31.41 -0.18
N ARG A 331 -2.61 -31.82 1.09
CA ARG A 331 -3.75 -31.62 2.01
C ARG A 331 -4.13 -30.14 2.11
N LEU A 332 -3.16 -29.24 2.28
CA LEU A 332 -3.42 -27.80 2.31
C LEU A 332 -3.86 -27.25 0.95
N THR A 333 -3.37 -27.80 -0.17
CA THR A 333 -3.81 -27.42 -1.52
C THR A 333 -5.29 -27.77 -1.76
N LYS A 334 -5.74 -28.94 -1.28
CA LYS A 334 -7.14 -29.37 -1.32
C LYS A 334 -8.03 -28.48 -0.44
N GLN A 335 -7.61 -28.20 0.78
CA GLN A 335 -8.33 -27.31 1.70
C GLN A 335 -8.46 -25.87 1.15
N VAL A 336 -7.43 -25.34 0.46
CA VAL A 336 -7.54 -24.06 -0.25
C VAL A 336 -8.60 -24.12 -1.36
N ALA A 337 -8.70 -25.23 -2.10
CA ALA A 337 -9.73 -25.38 -3.14
C ALA A 337 -11.15 -25.42 -2.57
N GLU A 338 -11.34 -26.20 -1.49
CA GLU A 338 -12.62 -26.32 -0.79
C GLU A 338 -13.11 -24.99 -0.21
N VAL A 339 -12.24 -24.28 0.53
CA VAL A 339 -12.59 -22.98 1.14
C VAL A 339 -12.80 -21.88 0.09
N VAL A 340 -12.06 -21.90 -1.02
CA VAL A 340 -12.24 -20.90 -2.09
C VAL A 340 -13.57 -21.09 -2.82
N ALA A 341 -14.09 -22.31 -2.93
CA ALA A 341 -15.35 -22.57 -3.65
C ALA A 341 -16.58 -21.88 -3.03
N SER A 342 -16.59 -21.66 -1.71
CA SER A 342 -17.66 -20.94 -0.99
C SER A 342 -17.32 -19.48 -0.68
N TRP A 343 -16.14 -19.01 -1.06
CA TRP A 343 -15.66 -17.66 -0.74
C TRP A 343 -16.17 -16.62 -1.75
N SER A 344 -16.50 -15.41 -1.29
CA SER A 344 -17.05 -14.35 -2.14
C SER A 344 -16.16 -13.93 -3.31
N MET A 345 -14.85 -14.20 -3.26
CA MET A 345 -13.93 -13.92 -4.37
C MET A 345 -13.79 -15.08 -5.37
N ALA A 346 -14.54 -16.18 -5.24
CA ALA A 346 -14.42 -17.35 -6.14
C ALA A 346 -14.49 -17.00 -7.63
N PRO A 347 -15.46 -16.18 -8.12
CA PRO A 347 -15.53 -15.82 -9.53
C PRO A 347 -14.30 -15.03 -10.01
N VAL A 348 -13.71 -14.20 -9.13
CA VAL A 348 -12.49 -13.43 -9.43
C VAL A 348 -11.27 -14.36 -9.52
N VAL A 349 -11.19 -15.37 -8.65
CA VAL A 349 -10.15 -16.42 -8.72
C VAL A 349 -10.26 -17.20 -10.04
N GLU A 350 -11.46 -17.61 -10.42
CA GLU A 350 -11.74 -18.31 -11.68
C GLU A 350 -11.38 -17.45 -12.90
N ALA A 351 -11.85 -16.20 -12.95
CA ALA A 351 -11.56 -15.28 -14.04
C ALA A 351 -10.06 -15.05 -14.24
N TYR A 352 -9.27 -14.94 -13.17
CA TYR A 352 -7.82 -14.82 -13.27
C TYR A 352 -7.11 -16.08 -13.80
N GLN A 353 -7.72 -17.26 -13.70
CA GLN A 353 -7.17 -18.49 -14.27
C GLN A 353 -7.25 -18.57 -15.81
N ALA A 354 -8.01 -17.66 -16.44
CA ALA A 354 -8.00 -17.47 -17.90
C ALA A 354 -6.59 -17.10 -18.43
N MET A 355 -5.80 -16.41 -17.62
CA MET A 355 -4.42 -16.04 -17.97
C MET A 355 -3.51 -17.26 -17.90
N ARG A 356 -2.91 -17.68 -19.02
CA ARG A 356 -2.04 -18.89 -19.10
C ARG A 356 -1.00 -19.00 -17.97
N GLY A 357 -0.41 -17.88 -17.57
CA GLY A 357 0.62 -17.83 -16.52
C GLY A 357 0.08 -18.04 -15.10
N ILE A 358 -1.24 -18.01 -14.90
CA ILE A 358 -1.91 -18.02 -13.61
C ILE A 358 -2.77 -19.29 -13.52
N ALA A 359 -2.33 -20.23 -12.69
CA ALA A 359 -3.13 -21.37 -12.27
C ALA A 359 -3.74 -21.11 -10.89
N PHE A 360 -4.69 -21.94 -10.45
CA PHE A 360 -5.43 -21.82 -9.18
C PHE A 360 -4.64 -21.20 -8.01
N ILE A 361 -3.56 -21.84 -7.54
CA ILE A 361 -2.77 -21.33 -6.40
C ILE A 361 -2.17 -19.93 -6.69
N ALA A 362 -1.77 -19.62 -7.92
CA ALA A 362 -1.29 -18.29 -8.27
C ALA A 362 -2.42 -17.25 -8.32
N ALA A 363 -3.62 -17.63 -8.80
CA ALA A 363 -4.82 -16.78 -8.78
C ALA A 363 -5.23 -16.46 -7.35
N VAL A 364 -5.42 -17.48 -6.50
CA VAL A 364 -5.76 -17.30 -5.08
C VAL A 364 -4.70 -16.49 -4.35
N THR A 365 -3.40 -16.80 -4.54
CA THR A 365 -2.29 -16.00 -3.94
C THR A 365 -2.35 -14.53 -4.34
N PHE A 366 -2.70 -14.23 -5.58
CA PHE A 366 -2.84 -12.85 -6.03
C PHE A 366 -4.07 -12.18 -5.38
N VAL A 367 -5.23 -12.84 -5.39
CA VAL A 367 -6.48 -12.33 -4.78
C VAL A 367 -6.33 -12.10 -3.28
N VAL A 368 -5.79 -13.07 -2.52
CA VAL A 368 -5.67 -12.93 -1.06
C VAL A 368 -4.74 -11.79 -0.63
N GLU A 369 -3.67 -11.53 -1.39
CA GLU A 369 -2.65 -10.53 -1.07
C GLU A 369 -2.95 -9.12 -1.62
N ILE A 370 -3.79 -9.00 -2.66
CA ILE A 370 -4.11 -7.71 -3.31
C ILE A 370 -5.54 -7.24 -3.00
N GLY A 371 -6.47 -8.15 -2.74
CA GLY A 371 -7.89 -7.84 -2.61
C GLY A 371 -8.54 -7.57 -3.97
N ASP A 372 -9.67 -6.87 -3.93
CA ASP A 372 -10.34 -6.35 -5.12
C ASP A 372 -9.43 -5.35 -5.86
N VAL A 373 -9.22 -5.55 -7.17
CA VAL A 373 -8.37 -4.67 -7.99
C VAL A 373 -9.10 -3.42 -8.51
N ARG A 374 -10.42 -3.35 -8.37
CA ARG A 374 -11.24 -2.17 -8.71
C ARG A 374 -10.96 -0.97 -7.80
N ARG A 375 -10.30 -1.20 -6.65
CA ARG A 375 -9.75 -0.14 -5.78
C ARG A 375 -8.55 0.61 -6.39
N PHE A 376 -8.01 0.12 -7.52
CA PHE A 376 -7.01 0.83 -8.31
C PHE A 376 -7.69 1.45 -9.51
N GLU A 377 -7.66 2.78 -9.63
CA GLU A 377 -8.31 3.53 -10.70
C GLU A 377 -7.69 3.22 -12.07
N THR A 378 -6.41 2.82 -12.09
CA THR A 378 -5.70 2.48 -13.33
C THR A 378 -4.76 1.30 -13.16
N ALA A 379 -4.56 0.52 -14.23
CA ALA A 379 -3.59 -0.57 -14.25
C ALA A 379 -2.15 -0.17 -13.84
N PRO A 380 -1.58 0.99 -14.26
CA PRO A 380 -0.28 1.46 -13.76
C PRO A 380 -0.20 1.62 -12.24
N GLN A 381 -1.28 2.02 -11.57
CA GLN A 381 -1.32 2.13 -10.11
C GLN A 381 -1.10 0.76 -9.43
N LEU A 382 -1.77 -0.29 -9.94
CA LEU A 382 -1.54 -1.67 -9.51
C LEU A 382 -0.10 -2.14 -9.80
N MET A 383 0.47 -1.81 -10.97
CA MET A 383 1.87 -2.15 -11.30
C MET A 383 2.87 -1.52 -10.33
N ALA A 384 2.62 -0.27 -9.93
CA ALA A 384 3.44 0.45 -8.95
C ALA A 384 3.29 -0.17 -7.55
N TYR A 385 2.06 -0.47 -7.13
CA TYR A 385 1.75 -1.14 -5.86
C TYR A 385 2.40 -2.53 -5.73
N LEU A 386 2.48 -3.29 -6.83
CA LEU A 386 3.18 -4.58 -6.90
C LEU A 386 4.71 -4.45 -6.96
N GLY A 387 5.26 -3.24 -7.06
CA GLY A 387 6.68 -2.98 -7.20
C GLY A 387 7.28 -3.54 -8.49
N LEU A 388 6.49 -3.60 -9.57
CA LEU A 388 6.86 -4.12 -10.90
C LEU A 388 7.33 -3.01 -11.87
N VAL A 389 7.16 -1.74 -11.48
CA VAL A 389 7.70 -0.59 -12.23
C VAL A 389 9.22 -0.43 -11.98
N PRO A 390 10.01 0.06 -12.97
CA PRO A 390 11.41 0.43 -12.74
C PRO A 390 11.54 1.50 -11.65
N SER A 391 12.63 1.48 -10.88
CA SER A 391 13.08 2.66 -10.15
C SER A 391 13.64 3.69 -11.13
N GLU A 392 13.53 4.96 -10.77
CA GLU A 392 14.09 6.06 -11.55
C GLU A 392 14.79 7.05 -10.61
N SER A 393 15.93 7.56 -11.06
CA SER A 393 16.67 8.65 -10.44
C SER A 393 17.00 9.61 -11.58
N SER A 394 16.27 10.72 -11.62
CA SER A 394 16.38 11.72 -12.68
C SER A 394 16.75 13.07 -12.07
N THR A 395 17.72 13.75 -12.67
CA THR A 395 18.26 15.04 -12.20
C THR A 395 18.54 15.92 -13.42
N GLY A 396 17.81 17.03 -13.57
CA GLY A 396 17.83 17.81 -14.81
C GLY A 396 17.52 16.92 -16.02
N GLU A 397 18.34 17.02 -17.06
CA GLU A 397 18.22 16.24 -18.29
C GLU A 397 18.59 14.74 -18.14
N ARG A 398 19.26 14.35 -17.05
CA ARG A 398 19.79 13.00 -16.89
C ARG A 398 18.76 12.05 -16.28
N VAL A 399 18.16 11.20 -17.11
CA VAL A 399 17.25 10.11 -16.68
C VAL A 399 18.01 8.80 -16.45
N LYS A 400 18.06 8.29 -15.21
CA LYS A 400 18.65 6.98 -14.88
C LYS A 400 17.59 6.01 -14.35
N ARG A 401 17.19 5.05 -15.19
CA ARG A 401 16.26 3.97 -14.82
C ARG A 401 17.01 2.73 -14.31
N GLY A 402 16.56 2.19 -13.19
CA GLY A 402 17.14 1.02 -12.52
C GLY A 402 16.32 -0.26 -12.71
N GLY A 403 16.54 -1.23 -11.80
CA GLY A 403 15.70 -2.42 -11.68
C GLY A 403 14.30 -2.10 -11.16
N ILE A 404 13.42 -3.09 -11.08
CA ILE A 404 12.08 -2.88 -10.49
C ILE A 404 12.17 -2.44 -9.03
N THR A 405 11.23 -1.59 -8.57
CA THR A 405 11.26 -1.01 -7.21
C THR A 405 11.14 -2.05 -6.10
N LYS A 406 10.51 -3.21 -6.37
CA LYS A 406 10.20 -4.27 -5.39
C LYS A 406 9.35 -3.81 -4.19
N ALA A 407 8.73 -2.63 -4.28
CA ALA A 407 7.77 -2.12 -3.29
C ALA A 407 6.55 -3.05 -3.14
N GLY A 408 5.84 -2.96 -2.02
CA GLY A 408 4.62 -3.75 -1.78
C GLY A 408 4.83 -5.27 -1.79
N ASN A 409 3.77 -6.00 -2.14
CA ASN A 409 3.63 -7.41 -1.77
C ASN A 409 4.56 -8.37 -2.53
N ARG A 410 5.46 -9.03 -1.81
CA ARG A 410 6.43 -10.00 -2.36
C ARG A 410 5.76 -11.25 -2.95
N ARG A 411 4.67 -11.76 -2.36
CA ARG A 411 4.00 -13.00 -2.79
C ARG A 411 3.27 -12.80 -4.11
N ALA A 412 2.45 -11.76 -4.19
CA ALA A 412 1.80 -11.36 -5.44
C ALA A 412 2.83 -11.13 -6.55
N ARG A 413 3.90 -10.35 -6.29
CA ARG A 413 4.97 -10.14 -7.27
C ARG A 413 5.68 -11.46 -7.67
N ARG A 414 5.89 -12.39 -6.74
CA ARG A 414 6.52 -13.71 -7.02
C ARG A 414 5.68 -14.51 -8.00
N VAL A 415 4.40 -14.72 -7.72
CA VAL A 415 3.53 -15.54 -8.60
C VAL A 415 3.37 -14.91 -9.99
N LEU A 416 3.37 -13.58 -10.09
CA LEU A 416 3.35 -12.88 -11.39
C LEU A 416 4.65 -13.08 -12.19
N ILE A 417 5.82 -13.03 -11.53
CA ILE A 417 7.12 -13.27 -12.19
C ILE A 417 7.26 -14.74 -12.61
N GLU A 418 6.80 -15.68 -11.77
CA GLU A 418 6.78 -17.11 -12.09
C GLU A 418 5.86 -17.39 -13.29
N GLY A 419 4.62 -16.87 -13.28
CA GLY A 419 3.66 -17.01 -14.38
C GLY A 419 4.10 -16.34 -15.68
N ALA A 420 4.82 -15.21 -15.59
CA ALA A 420 5.34 -14.49 -16.74
C ALA A 420 6.35 -15.30 -17.59
N TRP A 421 7.00 -16.32 -17.02
CA TRP A 421 7.87 -17.22 -17.80
C TRP A 421 7.11 -18.02 -18.86
N THR A 422 5.80 -18.23 -18.73
CA THR A 422 4.99 -18.96 -19.72
C THR A 422 4.93 -18.24 -21.08
N TYR A 423 5.14 -16.92 -21.12
CA TYR A 423 5.11 -16.12 -22.36
C TYR A 423 6.41 -16.17 -23.17
N ARG A 424 7.38 -17.00 -22.76
CA ARG A 424 8.46 -17.44 -23.65
C ARG A 424 8.00 -18.41 -24.74
N TYR A 425 6.85 -19.07 -24.55
CA TYR A 425 6.28 -20.00 -25.51
C TYR A 425 5.23 -19.33 -26.41
N PRO A 426 5.05 -19.80 -27.66
CA PRO A 426 4.03 -19.29 -28.59
C PRO A 426 2.63 -19.16 -27.98
N ALA A 427 1.83 -18.23 -28.50
CA ALA A 427 0.42 -18.10 -28.12
C ALA A 427 -0.34 -19.33 -28.63
N ARG A 428 -1.04 -20.02 -27.71
CA ARG A 428 -1.88 -21.20 -27.98
C ARG A 428 -2.80 -21.45 -26.80
N VAL A 429 -4.05 -21.86 -27.06
CA VAL A 429 -4.92 -22.44 -26.05
C VAL A 429 -4.66 -23.95 -26.04
N SER A 430 -4.11 -24.47 -24.94
CA SER A 430 -3.99 -25.92 -24.72
C SER A 430 -5.24 -26.43 -24.00
N GLN A 431 -5.52 -27.74 -24.04
CA GLN A 431 -6.65 -28.37 -23.34
C GLN A 431 -6.80 -27.91 -21.86
N THR A 432 -5.69 -27.85 -21.10
CA THR A 432 -5.68 -27.36 -19.70
C THR A 432 -6.01 -25.87 -19.53
N ILE A 433 -5.86 -25.07 -20.59
CA ILE A 433 -6.28 -23.65 -20.60
C ILE A 433 -7.74 -23.58 -21.04
N GLN A 434 -8.14 -24.34 -22.06
CA GLN A 434 -9.54 -24.41 -22.51
C GLN A 434 -10.48 -24.74 -21.33
N ALA A 435 -10.16 -25.79 -20.55
CA ALA A 435 -10.91 -26.18 -19.36
C ALA A 435 -10.99 -25.12 -18.25
N ARG A 436 -10.18 -24.05 -18.30
CA ARG A 436 -10.26 -22.87 -17.40
C ARG A 436 -11.01 -21.69 -18.02
N LEU A 437 -11.16 -21.69 -19.34
CA LEU A 437 -11.92 -20.68 -20.10
C LEU A 437 -13.39 -21.11 -20.23
N ASP A 438 -13.67 -22.41 -20.18
CA ASP A 438 -15.02 -22.97 -20.16
C ASP A 438 -15.80 -22.40 -18.96
N GLY A 439 -17.03 -21.94 -19.19
CA GLY A 439 -17.85 -21.23 -18.21
C GLY A 439 -17.54 -19.73 -18.02
N LEU A 440 -16.37 -19.23 -18.43
CA LEU A 440 -16.01 -17.82 -18.20
C LEU A 440 -16.72 -16.84 -19.17
N PRO A 441 -17.03 -15.60 -18.71
CA PRO A 441 -17.57 -14.54 -19.55
C PRO A 441 -16.76 -14.29 -20.82
N ARG A 442 -17.44 -13.92 -21.91
CA ARG A 442 -16.79 -13.68 -23.20
C ARG A 442 -15.72 -12.57 -23.13
N SER A 443 -15.98 -11.48 -22.41
CA SER A 443 -15.03 -10.38 -22.24
C SER A 443 -13.74 -10.83 -21.55
N VAL A 444 -13.84 -11.61 -20.46
CA VAL A 444 -12.69 -12.22 -19.76
C VAL A 444 -11.85 -13.08 -20.71
N ARG A 445 -12.50 -13.93 -21.52
CA ARG A 445 -11.82 -14.77 -22.51
C ARG A 445 -11.11 -13.96 -23.59
N GLU A 446 -11.75 -12.89 -24.09
CA GLU A 446 -11.16 -11.98 -25.08
C GLU A 446 -9.96 -11.19 -24.51
N ILE A 447 -10.05 -10.71 -23.27
CA ILE A 447 -8.93 -10.06 -22.57
C ILE A 447 -7.76 -11.03 -22.38
N ALA A 448 -8.02 -12.27 -21.94
CA ALA A 448 -6.98 -13.28 -21.76
C ALA A 448 -6.29 -13.68 -23.07
N TRP A 449 -7.05 -13.82 -24.17
CA TRP A 449 -6.48 -14.10 -25.50
C TRP A 449 -5.64 -12.93 -26.03
N LYS A 450 -6.15 -11.70 -25.91
CA LYS A 450 -5.43 -10.45 -26.22
C LYS A 450 -4.12 -10.35 -25.41
N ALA A 451 -4.17 -10.69 -24.13
CA ALA A 451 -3.00 -10.79 -23.27
C ALA A 451 -2.00 -11.81 -23.80
N GLN A 452 -2.46 -13.00 -24.17
CA GLN A 452 -1.58 -14.08 -24.62
C GLN A 452 -0.84 -13.71 -25.90
N ILE A 453 -1.52 -13.19 -26.93
CA ILE A 453 -0.87 -12.72 -28.16
C ILE A 453 0.17 -11.64 -27.84
N ARG A 454 -0.24 -10.59 -27.11
CA ARG A 454 0.58 -9.41 -26.85
C ARG A 454 1.82 -9.73 -26.01
N LEU A 455 1.66 -10.47 -24.92
CA LEU A 455 2.76 -10.82 -24.02
C LEU A 455 3.78 -11.76 -24.69
N CYS A 456 3.33 -12.71 -25.54
CA CYS A 456 4.25 -13.54 -26.34
C CYS A 456 5.01 -12.73 -27.39
N ALA A 457 4.35 -11.80 -28.09
CA ALA A 457 4.99 -10.92 -29.05
C ALA A 457 6.00 -9.99 -28.37
N ARG A 458 5.65 -9.40 -27.22
CA ARG A 458 6.54 -8.55 -26.43
C ARG A 458 7.74 -9.31 -25.89
N TYR A 459 7.56 -10.54 -25.40
CA TYR A 459 8.68 -11.36 -24.92
C TYR A 459 9.68 -11.60 -26.05
N ARG A 460 9.21 -12.06 -27.21
CA ARG A 460 10.05 -12.26 -28.40
C ARG A 460 10.80 -10.99 -28.78
N ARG A 461 10.10 -9.85 -28.90
CA ARG A 461 10.71 -8.54 -29.23
C ARG A 461 11.81 -8.15 -28.23
N LEU A 462 11.61 -8.34 -26.94
CA LEU A 462 12.60 -8.01 -25.91
C LEU A 462 13.85 -8.89 -26.03
N ILE A 463 13.67 -10.20 -26.25
CA ILE A 463 14.79 -11.14 -26.45
C ILE A 463 15.55 -10.84 -27.74
N THR A 464 14.87 -10.56 -28.86
CA THR A 464 15.55 -10.21 -30.13
C THR A 464 16.30 -8.88 -30.04
N THR A 465 15.86 -7.94 -29.19
CA THR A 465 16.62 -6.71 -28.87
C THR A 465 17.74 -6.91 -27.83
N GLY A 466 18.19 -8.15 -27.60
CA GLY A 466 19.31 -8.47 -26.71
C GLY A 466 19.05 -8.25 -25.21
N LYS A 467 17.79 -8.10 -24.77
CA LYS A 467 17.50 -7.96 -23.33
C LYS A 467 17.64 -9.30 -22.61
N LEU A 468 18.25 -9.26 -21.41
CA LEU A 468 18.35 -10.42 -20.53
C LEU A 468 16.98 -11.05 -20.28
N LYS A 469 16.91 -12.38 -20.25
CA LYS A 469 15.67 -13.14 -20.03
C LYS A 469 14.91 -12.68 -18.78
N THR A 470 15.63 -12.39 -17.69
CA THR A 470 15.08 -11.89 -16.43
C THR A 470 14.43 -10.50 -16.57
N VAL A 471 15.04 -9.59 -17.33
CA VAL A 471 14.49 -8.25 -17.63
C VAL A 471 13.25 -8.37 -18.52
N ALA A 472 13.28 -9.25 -19.53
CA ALA A 472 12.12 -9.53 -20.36
C ALA A 472 10.94 -10.08 -19.53
N VAL A 473 11.18 -11.07 -18.66
CA VAL A 473 10.16 -11.64 -17.77
C VAL A 473 9.61 -10.60 -16.79
N ALA A 474 10.43 -9.73 -16.21
CA ALA A 474 9.95 -8.65 -15.35
C ALA A 474 9.02 -7.67 -16.09
N ALA A 475 9.36 -7.33 -17.34
CA ALA A 475 8.52 -6.49 -18.18
C ALA A 475 7.19 -7.17 -18.57
N ILE A 476 7.19 -8.49 -18.80
CA ILE A 476 5.98 -9.29 -19.02
C ILE A 476 5.14 -9.36 -17.74
N ALA A 477 5.73 -9.61 -16.57
CA ALA A 477 5.00 -9.65 -15.30
C ALA A 477 4.31 -8.32 -14.99
N ARG A 478 4.96 -7.19 -15.27
CA ARG A 478 4.38 -5.85 -15.17
C ARG A 478 3.15 -5.68 -16.05
N GLU A 479 3.22 -6.08 -17.32
CA GLU A 479 2.06 -5.97 -18.23
C GLU A 479 0.99 -7.05 -17.97
N MET A 480 1.36 -8.21 -17.42
CA MET A 480 0.42 -9.22 -16.96
C MET A 480 -0.46 -8.71 -15.81
N ALA A 481 0.08 -7.87 -14.92
CA ALA A 481 -0.73 -7.16 -13.92
C ALA A 481 -1.76 -6.20 -14.54
N ALA A 482 -1.48 -5.62 -15.72
CA ALA A 482 -2.46 -4.81 -16.46
C ALA A 482 -3.67 -5.63 -16.91
N PHE A 483 -3.40 -6.84 -17.40
CA PHE A 483 -4.44 -7.75 -17.86
C PHE A 483 -5.25 -8.34 -16.70
N LEU A 484 -4.63 -8.61 -15.56
CA LEU A 484 -5.38 -8.98 -14.34
C LEU A 484 -6.24 -7.82 -13.84
N TRP A 485 -5.74 -6.58 -13.84
CA TRP A 485 -6.54 -5.40 -13.52
C TRP A 485 -7.77 -5.29 -14.44
N ALA A 486 -7.59 -5.48 -15.75
CA ALA A 486 -8.68 -5.44 -16.73
C ALA A 486 -9.70 -6.56 -16.52
N ILE A 487 -9.26 -7.82 -16.32
CA ILE A 487 -10.16 -8.95 -16.00
C ILE A 487 -10.94 -8.67 -14.70
N GLY A 488 -10.31 -8.04 -13.71
CA GLY A 488 -10.97 -7.67 -12.46
C GLY A 488 -11.92 -6.47 -12.55
N GLN A 489 -12.01 -5.78 -13.69
CA GLN A 489 -13.12 -4.85 -13.95
C GLN A 489 -14.36 -5.58 -14.49
N GLU A 490 -14.17 -6.68 -15.21
CA GLU A 490 -15.25 -7.50 -15.81
C GLU A 490 -15.97 -8.41 -14.81
N VAL A 491 -15.31 -8.76 -13.70
CA VAL A 491 -15.81 -9.75 -12.72
C VAL A 491 -15.76 -9.19 -11.31
N SER A 492 -16.93 -9.18 -10.67
CA SER A 492 -17.10 -8.76 -9.27
C SER A 492 -17.01 -9.96 -8.32
N PRO A 493 -16.66 -9.75 -7.05
CA PRO A 493 -16.98 -10.69 -5.98
C PRO A 493 -18.49 -10.93 -5.92
N THR A 494 -18.93 -12.10 -5.45
CA THR A 494 -20.35 -12.29 -5.15
C THR A 494 -20.76 -11.37 -3.99
N VAL A 495 -21.94 -10.77 -4.11
CA VAL A 495 -22.56 -10.04 -3.00
C VAL A 495 -22.87 -11.07 -1.92
N ARG A 496 -22.47 -10.81 -0.67
CA ARG A 496 -22.92 -11.62 0.46
C ARG A 496 -24.42 -11.40 0.65
N ALA A 497 -25.18 -12.49 0.64
CA ALA A 497 -26.57 -12.51 1.07
C ALA A 497 -26.67 -12.26 2.58
#